data_AF-A0A8D8TL95-F1
#
_entry.id   AF-A0A8D8TL95-F1
#
_cell.length_a   1.000
_cell.length_b   1.000
_cell.length_c   1.000
_cell.angle_alpha   90.00
_cell.angle_beta   90.00
_cell.angle_gamma   90.00
#
_symmetry.space_group_name_H-M   'P 1'
#
loop_
_entity.id
_entity.type
_entity.pdbx_description
1 polymer ?
#
loop_
_entity_poly.entity_id
_entity_poly.type
_entity_poly.pdbx_seq_one_letter_code
_entity_poly.pdbx_strand_id
1 'polypeptide(L)'
;MVLRIYFQEGKLVASLDTPEVPCDYVFCVTKTQGVVTEDSLINSLNFETLDCSVEGSLVTGLCEVQAPILFHDEAVPKHIRNEMYSTLLQEQATLVDKRFALSGLYGIHAPYFAMDKPPEKVATYEDLSQFVQYIVHDWYTRVNRLLEDCGENYSSSNIVSLLDRLEFWKYRYQCLSFVQDQMKDPQF
;
A
#
# COMPACT_ATOMS: atom_id res chain seq x y z
N MET A 1 -9.24 -21.18 10.90
CA MET A 1 -9.31 -20.70 12.29
C MET A 1 -8.05 -19.88 12.55
N VAL A 2 -8.18 -18.68 13.11
CA VAL A 2 -7.06 -17.75 13.36
C VAL A 2 -6.99 -17.49 14.86
N LEU A 3 -5.84 -17.77 15.47
CA LEU A 3 -5.56 -17.37 16.84
C LEU A 3 -5.00 -15.95 16.82
N ARG A 4 -5.57 -15.06 17.63
CA ARG A 4 -5.12 -13.67 17.78
C ARG A 4 -4.60 -13.46 19.18
N ILE A 5 -3.41 -12.88 19.29
CA ILE A 5 -2.76 -12.55 20.55
C ILE A 5 -2.51 -11.06 20.56
N TYR A 6 -3.02 -10.34 21.55
CA TYR A 6 -2.96 -8.88 21.63
C TYR A 6 -2.93 -8.41 23.09
N PHE A 7 -2.55 -7.16 23.31
CA PHE A 7 -2.59 -6.54 24.64
C PHE A 7 -3.86 -5.72 24.81
N GLN A 8 -4.57 -5.95 25.92
CA GLN A 8 -5.73 -5.17 26.32
C GLN A 8 -5.63 -4.84 27.81
N GLU A 9 -5.69 -3.55 28.17
CA GLU A 9 -5.61 -3.07 29.55
C GLU A 9 -4.39 -3.60 30.33
N GLY A 10 -3.23 -3.68 29.66
CA GLY A 10 -1.99 -4.18 30.25
C GLY A 10 -1.93 -5.70 30.44
N LYS A 11 -2.89 -6.45 29.89
CA LYS A 11 -2.91 -7.92 29.92
C LYS A 11 -2.75 -8.48 28.52
N LEU A 12 -2.00 -9.57 28.40
CA LEU A 12 -1.92 -10.35 27.18
C LEU A 12 -3.17 -11.23 27.06
N VAL A 13 -3.92 -11.05 25.98
CA VAL A 13 -5.14 -11.79 25.66
C VAL A 13 -4.88 -12.67 24.44
N ALA A 14 -5.31 -13.93 24.51
CA ALA A 14 -5.31 -14.86 23.38
C ALA A 14 -6.76 -15.26 23.09
N SER A 15 -7.26 -14.95 21.89
CA SER A 15 -8.64 -15.22 21.50
C SER A 15 -8.73 -15.70 20.05
N LEU A 16 -9.77 -16.46 19.74
CA LEU A 16 -10.14 -16.81 18.35
C LEU A 16 -11.04 -15.74 17.72
N ASP A 17 -11.59 -14.85 18.54
CA ASP A 17 -12.42 -13.73 18.13
C ASP A 17 -11.56 -12.51 17.76
N THR A 18 -12.18 -11.53 17.11
CA THR A 18 -11.53 -10.25 16.79
C THR A 18 -11.53 -9.36 18.04
N PRO A 19 -10.46 -8.59 18.31
CA PRO A 19 -10.46 -7.62 19.40
C PRO A 19 -11.63 -6.63 19.26
N GLU A 20 -12.38 -6.42 20.34
CA GLU A 20 -13.49 -5.45 20.34
C GLU A 20 -13.01 -3.99 20.41
N VAL A 21 -11.78 -3.79 20.90
CA VAL A 21 -11.16 -2.49 21.10
C VAL A 21 -9.92 -2.39 20.21
N PRO A 22 -9.61 -1.23 19.61
CA PRO A 22 -8.36 -1.01 18.91
C PRO A 22 -7.16 -1.38 19.79
N CYS A 23 -6.28 -2.22 19.25
CA CYS A 23 -5.05 -2.67 19.91
C CYS A 23 -3.85 -2.16 19.10
N ASP A 24 -2.76 -1.82 19.79
CA ASP A 24 -1.52 -1.36 19.14
C ASP A 24 -0.95 -2.44 18.21
N TYR A 25 -0.98 -3.70 18.66
CA TYR A 25 -0.50 -4.85 17.89
C TYR A 25 -1.40 -6.06 18.09
N VAL A 26 -1.60 -6.80 17.00
CA VAL A 26 -2.28 -8.10 17.01
C VAL A 26 -1.39 -9.13 16.29
N PHE A 27 -0.95 -10.14 17.03
CA PHE A 27 -0.26 -11.29 16.46
C PHE A 27 -1.28 -12.33 16.02
N CYS A 28 -1.34 -12.60 14.72
CA CYS A 28 -2.23 -13.54 14.09
C CYS A 28 -1.47 -14.84 13.77
N VAL A 29 -1.98 -15.96 14.27
CA VAL A 29 -1.48 -17.30 13.95
C VAL A 29 -2.58 -18.05 13.21
N THR A 30 -2.34 -18.32 11.93
CA THR A 30 -3.30 -19.00 11.06
C THR A 30 -2.77 -20.39 10.74
N LYS A 31 -3.62 -21.41 10.92
CA LYS A 31 -3.29 -22.76 10.46
C LYS A 31 -3.41 -22.83 8.94
N THR A 32 -2.34 -23.19 8.24
CA THR A 32 -2.30 -23.34 6.79
C THR A 32 -2.83 -24.70 6.38
N GLN A 33 -2.10 -25.79 6.67
CA GLN A 33 -2.48 -27.17 6.31
C GLN A 33 -1.92 -28.23 7.27
N GLY A 34 -2.56 -29.41 7.30
CA GLY A 34 -2.06 -30.62 7.96
C GLY A 34 -2.41 -30.76 9.45
N VAL A 35 -1.90 -31.82 10.08
CA VAL A 35 -1.90 -31.97 11.54
C VAL A 35 -0.69 -31.24 12.08
N VAL A 36 -0.89 -30.39 13.09
CA VAL A 36 0.21 -29.67 13.74
C VAL A 36 0.91 -30.64 14.68
N THR A 37 2.15 -30.98 14.38
CA THR A 37 3.07 -31.75 15.21
C THR A 37 4.29 -30.86 15.53
N GLU A 38 5.17 -31.29 16.44
CA GLU A 38 6.42 -30.56 16.73
C GLU A 38 7.24 -30.33 15.45
N ASP A 39 7.33 -31.35 14.60
CA ASP A 39 8.10 -31.28 13.35
C ASP A 39 7.44 -30.45 12.24
N SER A 40 6.11 -30.33 12.25
CA SER A 40 5.36 -29.60 11.20
C SER A 40 4.98 -28.18 11.61
N LEU A 41 5.23 -27.78 12.86
CA LEU A 41 4.71 -26.54 13.45
C LEU A 41 4.97 -25.31 12.59
N ILE A 42 6.21 -25.10 12.16
CA ILE A 42 6.62 -23.92 11.37
C ILE A 42 6.01 -23.94 9.96
N ASN A 43 5.82 -25.13 9.38
CA ASN A 43 5.31 -25.28 8.01
C ASN A 43 3.78 -25.30 7.94
N SER A 44 3.12 -25.63 9.07
CA SER A 44 1.66 -25.73 9.20
C SER A 44 1.01 -24.47 9.73
N LEU A 45 1.79 -23.45 10.10
CA LEU A 45 1.32 -22.19 10.64
C LEU A 45 1.84 -21.00 9.81
N ASN A 46 1.00 -19.99 9.66
CA ASN A 46 1.36 -18.67 9.19
C ASN A 46 1.32 -17.71 10.37
N PHE A 47 2.33 -16.86 10.48
CA PHE A 47 2.46 -15.86 11.54
C PHE A 47 2.46 -14.48 10.92
N GLU A 48 1.51 -13.66 11.35
CA GLU A 48 1.38 -12.27 10.90
C GLU A 48 1.32 -11.36 12.11
N THR A 49 1.91 -10.18 12.00
CA THR A 49 1.76 -9.11 13.00
C THR A 49 1.08 -7.95 12.33
N LEU A 50 -0.05 -7.53 12.89
CA LEU A 50 -0.78 -6.36 12.44
C LEU A 50 -0.52 -5.23 13.43
N ASP A 51 -0.10 -4.09 12.91
CA ASP A 51 -0.09 -2.80 13.60
C ASP A 51 -1.53 -2.24 13.64
N CYS A 52 -1.80 -1.33 14.58
CA CYS A 52 -3.06 -0.60 14.73
C CYS A 52 -3.53 0.08 13.43
N SER A 53 -2.60 0.45 12.56
CA SER A 53 -2.85 0.81 11.17
C SER A 53 -2.98 -0.46 10.31
N VAL A 54 -4.21 -0.94 10.13
CA VAL A 54 -4.49 -2.10 9.26
C VAL A 54 -4.11 -1.78 7.82
N GLU A 55 -4.40 -0.58 7.35
CA GLU A 55 -4.02 -0.10 6.02
C GLU A 55 -2.49 -0.01 5.85
N GLY A 56 -1.77 0.45 6.88
CA GLY A 56 -0.31 0.49 6.89
C GLY A 56 0.28 -0.92 6.85
N SER A 57 -0.24 -1.83 7.69
CA SER A 57 0.15 -3.24 7.72
C SER A 57 -0.08 -3.93 6.37
N LEU A 58 -1.22 -3.64 5.71
CA LEU A 58 -1.52 -4.17 4.38
C LEU A 58 -0.56 -3.62 3.31
N VAL A 59 -0.32 -2.31 3.31
CA VAL A 59 0.62 -1.68 2.36
C VAL A 59 2.02 -2.25 2.57
N THR A 60 2.53 -2.31 3.80
CA THR A 60 3.85 -2.89 4.08
C THR A 60 3.91 -4.36 3.69
N GLY A 61 2.91 -5.17 4.06
CA GLY A 61 2.87 -6.59 3.70
C GLY A 61 2.87 -6.83 2.18
N LEU A 62 2.07 -6.08 1.44
CA LEU A 62 1.98 -6.22 -0.02
C LEU A 62 3.17 -5.61 -0.76
N CYS A 63 3.62 -4.41 -0.37
CA CYS A 63 4.68 -3.66 -1.04
C CYS A 63 6.08 -4.13 -0.68
N GLU A 64 6.36 -4.37 0.60
CA GLU A 64 7.72 -4.60 1.09
C GLU A 64 8.04 -6.09 1.25
N VAL A 65 7.04 -6.95 1.45
CA VAL A 65 7.24 -8.38 1.69
C VAL A 65 6.84 -9.20 0.47
N GLN A 66 5.57 -9.15 0.07
CA GLN A 66 5.04 -10.07 -0.95
C GLN A 66 5.50 -9.74 -2.36
N ALA A 67 5.50 -8.46 -2.76
CA ALA A 67 5.95 -8.07 -4.11
C ALA A 67 7.39 -8.46 -4.42
N PRO A 68 8.40 -8.19 -3.58
CA PRO A 68 9.77 -8.58 -3.85
C PRO A 68 9.93 -10.11 -3.97
N ILE A 69 9.27 -10.86 -3.09
CA ILE A 69 9.31 -12.33 -3.12
C ILE A 69 8.69 -12.85 -4.42
N LEU A 70 7.49 -12.39 -4.77
CA LEU A 70 6.82 -12.79 -6.01
C LEU A 70 7.65 -12.43 -7.24
N PHE A 71 8.27 -11.24 -7.25
CA PHE A 71 9.09 -10.77 -8.35
C PHE A 71 10.31 -11.66 -8.62
N HIS A 72 10.91 -12.19 -7.56
CA HIS A 72 12.10 -13.05 -7.62
C HIS A 72 11.79 -14.57 -7.64
N ASP A 73 10.51 -14.97 -7.57
CA ASP A 73 10.14 -16.38 -7.57
C ASP A 73 10.33 -17.01 -8.96
N GLU A 74 11.35 -17.87 -9.10
CA GLU A 74 11.63 -18.62 -10.32
C GLU A 74 10.85 -19.94 -10.41
N ALA A 75 10.19 -20.38 -9.33
CA ALA A 75 9.37 -21.59 -9.35
C ALA A 75 8.03 -21.37 -10.08
N VAL A 76 7.54 -20.13 -10.12
CA VAL A 76 6.33 -19.75 -10.85
C VAL A 76 6.67 -19.49 -12.33
N PRO A 77 5.94 -20.08 -13.30
CA PRO A 77 6.13 -19.78 -14.70
C PRO A 77 6.07 -18.28 -14.99
N LYS A 78 7.04 -17.79 -15.77
CA LYS A 78 7.24 -16.35 -16.02
C LYS A 78 5.97 -15.58 -16.42
N HIS A 79 5.15 -16.15 -17.31
CA HIS A 79 3.91 -15.50 -17.75
C HIS A 79 2.89 -15.32 -16.61
N ILE A 80 2.73 -16.33 -15.75
CA ILE A 80 1.84 -16.28 -14.58
C ILE A 80 2.39 -15.29 -13.56
N ARG A 81 3.69 -15.34 -13.28
CA ARG A 81 4.34 -14.40 -12.36
C ARG A 81 4.16 -12.96 -12.80
N ASN A 82 4.35 -12.67 -14.09
CA ASN A 82 4.19 -11.31 -14.62
C ASN A 82 2.74 -10.84 -14.55
N GLU A 83 1.77 -11.72 -14.82
CA GLU A 83 0.34 -11.42 -14.67
C GLU A 83 -0.01 -11.10 -13.20
N MET A 84 0.38 -11.97 -12.26
CA MET A 84 0.17 -11.77 -10.84
C MET A 84 0.83 -10.48 -10.34
N TYR A 85 2.05 -10.21 -10.80
CA TYR A 85 2.79 -9.01 -10.43
C TYR A 85 2.11 -7.75 -10.97
N SER A 86 1.62 -7.79 -12.21
CA SER A 86 0.82 -6.69 -12.78
C SER A 86 -0.39 -6.37 -11.90
N THR A 87 -1.18 -7.38 -11.54
CA THR A 87 -2.33 -7.21 -10.63
C THR A 87 -1.90 -6.66 -9.28
N LEU A 88 -0.81 -7.17 -8.72
CA LEU A 88 -0.28 -6.70 -7.45
C LEU A 88 0.09 -5.21 -7.51
N LEU A 89 0.73 -4.74 -8.59
CA LEU A 89 1.06 -3.33 -8.77
C LEU A 89 -0.19 -2.42 -8.80
N GLN A 90 -1.28 -2.87 -9.41
CA GLN A 90 -2.55 -2.14 -9.44
C GLN A 90 -3.17 -2.03 -8.04
N GLU A 91 -3.16 -3.13 -7.29
CA GLU A 91 -3.67 -3.17 -5.92
C GLU A 91 -2.83 -2.31 -4.98
N GLN A 92 -1.49 -2.35 -5.11
CA GLN A 92 -0.59 -1.50 -4.34
C GLN A 92 -0.86 -0.01 -4.59
N ALA A 93 -0.96 0.40 -5.86
CA ALA A 93 -1.27 1.78 -6.21
C ALA A 93 -2.63 2.22 -5.61
N THR A 94 -3.62 1.33 -5.62
CA THR A 94 -4.95 1.59 -5.05
C THR A 94 -4.93 1.70 -3.53
N LEU A 95 -4.19 0.83 -2.84
CA LEU A 95 -4.10 0.84 -1.37
C LEU A 95 -3.32 2.06 -0.87
N VAL A 96 -2.21 2.40 -1.52
CA VAL A 96 -1.41 3.57 -1.18
C VAL A 96 -2.20 4.86 -1.39
N ASP A 97 -2.97 4.95 -2.48
CA ASP A 97 -3.89 6.07 -2.72
C ASP A 97 -4.92 6.21 -1.59
N LYS A 98 -5.57 5.12 -1.21
CA LYS A 98 -6.53 5.11 -0.09
C LYS A 98 -5.87 5.51 1.23
N ARG A 99 -4.64 5.06 1.49
CA ARG A 99 -3.89 5.40 2.71
C ARG A 99 -3.60 6.90 2.76
N PHE A 100 -3.16 7.50 1.66
CA PHE A 100 -2.97 8.95 1.58
C PHE A 100 -4.29 9.71 1.71
N ALA A 101 -5.35 9.24 1.06
CA ALA A 101 -6.68 9.85 1.14
C ALA A 101 -7.23 9.86 2.59
N LEU A 102 -7.03 8.78 3.36
CA LEU A 102 -7.37 8.73 4.79
C LEU A 102 -6.62 9.77 5.62
N SER A 103 -5.40 10.12 5.20
CA SER A 103 -4.57 11.15 5.83
C SER A 103 -4.87 12.56 5.31
N GLY A 104 -5.85 12.72 4.41
CA GLY A 104 -6.16 14.00 3.77
C GLY A 104 -5.04 14.47 2.83
N LEU A 105 -4.28 13.54 2.25
CA LEU A 105 -3.19 13.81 1.33
C LEU A 105 -3.44 13.14 -0.02
N TYR A 106 -2.70 13.61 -1.01
CA TYR A 106 -2.62 13.01 -2.33
C TYR A 106 -1.19 12.54 -2.56
N GLY A 107 -0.98 11.25 -2.84
CA GLY A 107 0.36 10.70 -3.02
C GLY A 107 0.46 9.76 -4.21
N ILE A 108 1.69 9.53 -4.65
CA ILE A 108 2.04 8.56 -5.70
C ILE A 108 2.74 7.36 -5.08
N HIS A 109 2.54 6.18 -5.68
CA HIS A 109 3.19 4.95 -5.24
C HIS A 109 4.40 4.63 -6.12
N ALA A 110 5.57 4.44 -5.50
CA ALA A 110 6.76 3.91 -6.15
C ALA A 110 6.97 2.43 -5.76
N PRO A 111 6.76 1.47 -6.67
CA PRO A 111 6.90 0.06 -6.35
C PRO A 111 8.36 -0.35 -6.11
N TYR A 112 8.56 -1.37 -5.28
CA TYR A 112 9.88 -1.88 -4.89
C TYR A 112 10.84 -2.09 -6.07
N PHE A 113 10.42 -2.77 -7.14
CA PHE A 113 11.32 -3.11 -8.25
C PHE A 113 11.85 -1.87 -9.00
N ALA A 114 11.13 -0.75 -8.97
CA ALA A 114 11.57 0.51 -9.56
C ALA A 114 12.73 1.12 -8.75
N MET A 115 12.89 0.71 -7.49
CA MET A 115 13.96 1.11 -6.59
C MET A 115 15.13 0.12 -6.58
N ASP A 116 14.89 -1.15 -6.91
CA ASP A 116 15.86 -2.25 -6.83
C ASP A 116 16.92 -2.23 -7.97
N LYS A 117 16.59 -1.65 -9.13
CA LYS A 117 17.46 -1.68 -10.31
C LYS A 117 17.66 -0.31 -10.94
N PRO A 118 18.88 -0.01 -11.43
CA PRO A 118 19.11 1.24 -12.14
C PRO A 118 18.33 1.26 -13.47
N PRO A 119 17.86 2.43 -13.94
CA PRO A 119 17.00 2.55 -15.11
C PRO A 119 17.55 1.89 -16.37
N GLU A 120 18.86 1.94 -16.57
CA GLU A 120 19.54 1.38 -17.74
C GLU A 120 19.41 -0.14 -17.78
N LYS A 121 19.42 -0.81 -16.63
CA LYS A 121 19.20 -2.25 -16.55
C LYS A 121 17.73 -2.61 -16.75
N VAL A 122 16.83 -1.82 -16.20
CA VAL A 122 15.38 -2.03 -16.35
C VAL A 122 14.97 -1.99 -17.83
N ALA A 123 15.51 -1.06 -18.61
CA ALA A 123 15.24 -0.93 -20.04
C ALA A 123 15.64 -2.17 -20.88
N THR A 124 16.51 -3.04 -20.36
CA THR A 124 16.92 -4.27 -21.06
C THR A 124 15.94 -5.43 -20.91
N TYR A 125 15.00 -5.34 -19.97
CA TYR A 125 14.00 -6.37 -19.72
C TYR A 125 12.62 -5.88 -20.18
N GLU A 126 12.07 -6.51 -21.21
CA GLU A 126 10.79 -6.12 -21.81
C GLU A 126 9.65 -6.03 -20.78
N ASP A 127 9.52 -7.04 -19.92
CA ASP A 127 8.46 -7.08 -18.90
C ASP A 127 8.59 -5.95 -17.88
N LEU A 128 9.82 -5.65 -17.45
CA LEU A 128 10.06 -4.55 -16.50
C LEU A 128 9.78 -3.19 -17.14
N SER A 129 10.13 -3.03 -18.41
CA SER A 129 9.81 -1.82 -19.16
C SER A 129 8.31 -1.58 -19.23
N GLN A 130 7.50 -2.64 -19.41
CA GLN A 130 6.04 -2.54 -19.39
C GLN A 130 5.51 -2.10 -18.02
N PHE A 131 6.05 -2.66 -16.92
CA PHE A 131 5.65 -2.25 -15.57
C PHE A 131 6.03 -0.80 -15.27
N VAL A 132 7.22 -0.35 -15.67
CA VAL A 132 7.62 1.06 -15.52
C VAL A 132 6.68 1.98 -16.31
N GLN A 133 6.35 1.61 -17.56
CA GLN A 133 5.43 2.39 -18.37
C GLN A 133 4.05 2.52 -17.70
N TYR A 134 3.55 1.43 -17.12
CA TYR A 134 2.30 1.44 -16.35
C TYR A 134 2.35 2.42 -15.17
N ILE A 135 3.42 2.37 -14.36
CA ILE A 135 3.59 3.24 -13.18
C ILE A 135 3.69 4.71 -13.58
N VAL A 136 4.52 5.03 -14.58
CA VAL A 136 4.68 6.40 -15.06
C VAL A 136 3.37 6.94 -15.62
N HIS A 137 2.59 6.10 -16.31
CA HIS A 137 1.26 6.48 -16.79
C HIS A 137 0.30 6.77 -15.62
N ASP A 138 0.27 5.91 -14.59
CA ASP A 138 -0.54 6.14 -13.39
C ASP A 138 -0.14 7.44 -12.69
N TRP A 139 1.16 7.69 -12.49
CA TRP A 139 1.66 8.95 -11.94
C TRP A 139 1.21 10.17 -12.76
N TYR A 140 1.34 10.09 -14.08
CA TYR A 140 0.91 11.16 -14.99
C TYR A 140 -0.59 11.44 -14.86
N THR A 141 -1.44 10.41 -14.89
CA THR A 141 -2.89 10.56 -14.72
C THR A 141 -3.23 11.17 -13.37
N ARG A 142 -2.54 10.75 -12.30
CA ARG A 142 -2.76 11.23 -10.94
C ARG A 142 -2.38 12.71 -10.77
N VAL A 143 -1.17 13.07 -11.19
CA VAL A 143 -0.69 14.45 -11.12
C VAL A 143 -1.60 15.37 -11.92
N ASN A 144 -2.03 14.97 -13.12
CA ASN A 144 -2.97 15.79 -13.89
C ASN A 144 -4.31 15.97 -13.20
N ARG A 145 -4.89 14.94 -12.58
CA ARG A 145 -6.12 15.10 -11.78
C ARG A 145 -5.93 16.09 -10.63
N LEU A 146 -4.79 16.06 -9.96
CA LEU A 146 -4.45 17.00 -8.89
C LEU A 146 -4.27 18.43 -9.44
N LEU A 147 -3.78 18.61 -10.66
CA LEU A 147 -3.64 19.93 -11.29
C LEU A 147 -4.97 20.47 -11.84
N GLU A 148 -5.80 19.60 -12.42
CA GLU A 148 -7.09 19.94 -13.04
C GLU A 148 -8.17 20.32 -12.02
N ASP A 149 -8.09 19.80 -10.80
CA ASP A 149 -9.01 20.15 -9.73
C ASP A 149 -8.76 21.61 -9.29
N CYS A 150 -9.23 22.59 -10.05
CA CYS A 150 -9.06 24.01 -9.75
C CYS A 150 -10.14 24.55 -8.80
N GLY A 151 -10.90 23.64 -8.18
CA GLY A 151 -12.05 24.02 -7.36
C GLY A 151 -13.19 24.62 -8.19
N GLU A 152 -13.33 24.26 -9.47
CA GLU A 152 -14.44 24.74 -10.32
C GLU A 152 -15.81 24.30 -9.79
N ASN A 153 -15.87 23.22 -9.01
CA ASN A 153 -17.06 22.82 -8.25
C ASN A 153 -17.40 23.79 -7.09
N TYR A 154 -16.45 24.62 -6.65
CA TYR A 154 -16.66 25.71 -5.68
C TYR A 154 -17.00 27.05 -6.34
N SER A 155 -16.84 27.18 -7.68
CA SER A 155 -17.11 28.41 -8.42
C SER A 155 -18.53 28.47 -8.99
N SER A 156 -19.21 27.33 -9.15
CA SER A 156 -20.57 27.26 -9.67
C SER A 156 -21.57 26.75 -8.62
N SER A 157 -22.42 27.67 -8.15
CA SER A 157 -23.72 27.45 -7.48
C SER A 157 -23.82 27.12 -5.98
N ASN A 158 -22.74 26.85 -5.24
CA ASN A 158 -22.84 26.67 -3.78
C ASN A 158 -22.19 27.84 -3.02
N ILE A 159 -22.86 28.34 -1.98
CA ILE A 159 -22.34 29.37 -1.07
C ILE A 159 -21.22 28.71 -0.27
N VAL A 160 -20.01 28.74 -0.83
CA VAL A 160 -18.78 28.27 -0.19
C VAL A 160 -18.28 29.45 0.65
N SER A 161 -18.17 29.25 1.96
CA SER A 161 -17.71 30.31 2.85
C SER A 161 -16.26 30.68 2.52
N LEU A 162 -15.82 31.88 2.93
CA LEU A 162 -14.42 32.28 2.79
C LEU A 162 -13.48 31.30 3.51
N LEU A 163 -13.94 30.71 4.61
CA LEU A 163 -13.21 29.71 5.37
C LEU A 163 -13.01 28.42 4.55
N ASP A 164 -14.07 27.90 3.93
CA ASP A 164 -13.99 26.70 3.08
C ASP A 164 -13.04 26.90 1.90
N ARG A 165 -13.03 28.11 1.30
CA ARG A 165 -12.07 28.45 0.24
C ARG A 165 -10.63 28.44 0.75
N LEU A 166 -10.40 28.98 1.95
CA LEU A 166 -9.07 29.01 2.56
C LEU A 166 -8.60 27.60 2.94
N GLU A 167 -9.48 26.76 3.47
CA GLU A 167 -9.19 25.34 3.75
C GLU A 167 -8.87 24.56 2.48
N PHE A 168 -9.63 24.77 1.40
CA PHE A 168 -9.34 24.18 0.09
C PHE A 168 -7.94 24.54 -0.42
N TRP A 169 -7.56 25.83 -0.37
CA TRP A 169 -6.23 26.25 -0.82
C TRP A 169 -5.10 25.73 0.07
N LYS A 170 -5.33 25.58 1.38
CA LYS A 170 -4.38 24.93 2.28
C LYS A 170 -4.18 23.46 1.91
N TYR A 171 -5.28 22.73 1.70
CA TYR A 171 -5.25 21.34 1.25
C TYR A 171 -4.50 21.20 -0.09
N ARG A 172 -4.81 22.04 -1.09
CA ARG A 172 -4.10 22.07 -2.37
C ARG A 172 -2.60 22.24 -2.19
N TYR A 173 -2.20 23.24 -1.40
CA TYR A 173 -0.80 23.53 -1.15
C TYR A 173 -0.09 22.34 -0.49
N GLN A 174 -0.74 21.71 0.50
CA GLN A 174 -0.22 20.52 1.17
C GLN A 174 -0.03 19.35 0.19
N CYS A 175 -1.05 19.01 -0.59
CA CYS A 175 -0.97 17.92 -1.57
C CYS A 175 0.09 18.17 -2.65
N LEU A 176 0.13 19.39 -3.23
CA LEU A 176 1.11 19.72 -4.27
C LEU A 176 2.55 19.72 -3.72
N SER A 177 2.75 20.25 -2.51
CA SER A 177 4.07 20.23 -1.86
C SER A 177 4.50 18.80 -1.55
N PHE A 178 3.58 17.97 -1.04
CA PHE A 178 3.85 16.57 -0.74
C PHE A 178 4.24 15.79 -2.00
N VAL A 179 3.47 15.90 -3.09
CA VAL A 179 3.81 15.26 -4.38
C VAL A 179 5.15 15.77 -4.92
N GLN A 180 5.43 17.08 -4.79
CA GLN A 180 6.71 17.64 -5.21
C GLN A 180 7.89 17.02 -4.44
N ASP A 181 7.71 16.76 -3.15
CA ASP A 181 8.73 16.12 -2.32
C ASP A 181 8.87 14.64 -2.66
N GLN A 182 7.76 13.92 -2.90
CA GLN A 182 7.78 12.54 -3.40
C GLN A 182 8.48 12.39 -4.75
N MET A 183 8.41 13.39 -5.63
CA MET A 183 9.15 13.38 -6.90
C MET A 183 10.67 13.54 -6.72
N LYS A 184 11.12 14.17 -5.63
CA LYS A 184 12.54 14.29 -5.30
C LYS A 184 13.05 13.04 -4.59
N ASP A 185 12.19 12.45 -3.75
CA ASP A 185 12.47 11.23 -3.00
C ASP A 185 11.22 10.31 -3.02
N PRO A 186 11.22 9.24 -3.83
CA PRO A 186 10.09 8.33 -3.91
C PRO A 186 9.83 7.51 -2.64
N GLN A 187 10.72 7.58 -1.63
CA GLN A 187 10.55 6.90 -0.34
C GLN A 187 9.74 7.71 0.68
N PHE A 188 9.32 8.93 0.33
CA PHE A 188 8.57 9.86 1.20
C PHE A 188 7.06 9.65 1.18
#